data_AF-A0A822CBG8-F1
#
_entry.id   AF-A0A822CBG8-F1
#
_cell.length_a   1.000
_cell.length_b   1.000
_cell.length_c   1.000
_cell.angle_alpha   90.00
_cell.angle_beta   90.00
_cell.angle_gamma   90.00
#
_symmetry.space_group_name_H-M   'P 1'
#
loop_
_entity.id
_entity.type
_entity.pdbx_description
1 polymer ?
#
loop_
_entity_poly.entity_id
_entity_poly.type
_entity_poly.pdbx_seq_one_letter_code
_entity_poly.pdbx_strand_id
1 'polypeptide(L)'
;QPKTTFKQFQQHLPDKPKKEYIDDALKQLQRLGLISSSSNESFTNLGASIAKLPDFGSLPMAKAVYAALKQYRCGRDLIALSSILSVLNTSAVLKSIPIQYKRPEGDFMTLLQVMNAILMVRDAVPSKQFDLDRVCAAKGLSAAVHVINPALRRYKNLDKAFSLSDEFRELARIQSGNWENIAKALLNGFSDKVYASLKMLQGKAQQFVKYNVNQRRSNNQQQDSLNEVTEIAVIDRSSTLRTGNKGALPAPLVIARDVRYLTAVRSVSILSFVGQLESSWLEYIFSRELQLNEAEEKKLKDENILKQATQRFSQVQIQVNNRKLVFHGASGHILNAELYVRQQLVTVLNFTLVSDYPNNPHDNLTRNLKSITSMPGDLFGPLRWRWESEQQVKIRTKMHKNNGTIEVTVEGIDSQNQAVHREFMSFLSWLRTCAVIRHPNS
;
A
#
# COMPACT_ATOMS: atom_id res chain seq x y z
N GLN A 1 -44.47 -3.33 -10.61
CA GLN A 1 -43.87 -3.00 -11.93
C GLN A 1 -43.01 -4.17 -12.36
N PRO A 2 -43.15 -4.70 -13.59
CA PRO A 2 -42.30 -5.78 -14.05
C PRO A 2 -40.86 -5.27 -14.10
N LYS A 3 -39.94 -5.98 -13.44
CA LYS A 3 -38.53 -5.61 -13.39
C LYS A 3 -37.96 -5.73 -14.80
N THR A 4 -37.76 -4.60 -15.48
CA THR A 4 -37.03 -4.54 -16.74
C THR A 4 -35.68 -5.19 -16.52
N THR A 5 -35.44 -6.31 -17.19
CA THR A 5 -34.16 -7.03 -17.06
C THR A 5 -33.06 -6.23 -17.74
N PHE A 6 -31.81 -6.37 -17.29
CA PHE A 6 -30.67 -5.71 -17.93
C PHE A 6 -30.58 -6.00 -19.44
N LYS A 7 -30.94 -7.22 -19.86
CA LYS A 7 -31.06 -7.61 -21.28
C LYS A 7 -32.10 -6.79 -22.05
N GLN A 8 -33.23 -6.46 -21.44
CA GLN A 8 -34.25 -5.59 -22.04
C GLN A 8 -33.76 -4.14 -22.10
N PHE A 9 -33.10 -3.64 -21.07
CA PHE A 9 -32.52 -2.29 -21.07
C PHE A 9 -31.44 -2.12 -22.15
N GLN A 10 -30.58 -3.11 -22.35
CA GLN A 10 -29.56 -3.10 -23.41
C GLN A 10 -30.15 -2.97 -24.83
N GLN A 11 -31.36 -3.47 -25.07
CA GLN A 11 -32.02 -3.37 -26.38
C GLN A 11 -32.48 -1.93 -26.68
N HIS A 12 -32.62 -1.08 -25.66
CA HIS A 12 -33.06 0.29 -25.78
C HIS A 12 -31.93 1.33 -25.71
N LEU A 13 -30.67 0.89 -25.57
CA LEU A 13 -29.52 1.79 -25.62
C LEU A 13 -29.17 2.11 -27.08
N PRO A 14 -29.04 3.40 -27.46
CA PRO A 14 -28.68 3.81 -28.82
C PRO A 14 -27.30 3.26 -29.22
N ASP A 15 -26.36 3.24 -28.27
CA ASP A 15 -25.06 2.59 -28.39
C ASP A 15 -24.94 1.49 -27.33
N LYS A 16 -24.83 0.24 -27.78
CA LYS A 16 -24.70 -0.90 -26.88
C LYS A 16 -23.30 -0.89 -26.26
N PRO A 17 -23.16 -0.86 -24.91
CA PRO A 17 -21.86 -0.97 -24.28
C PRO A 17 -21.22 -2.32 -24.63
N LYS A 18 -19.90 -2.32 -24.85
CA LYS A 18 -19.16 -3.55 -25.10
C LYS A 18 -19.34 -4.51 -23.93
N LYS A 19 -19.54 -5.80 -24.24
CA LYS A 19 -19.74 -6.86 -23.23
C LYS A 19 -18.64 -6.88 -22.17
N GLU A 20 -17.40 -6.63 -22.58
CA GLU A 20 -16.23 -6.55 -21.69
C GLU A 20 -16.43 -5.53 -20.55
N TYR A 21 -16.94 -4.33 -20.86
CA TYR A 21 -17.19 -3.30 -19.84
C TYR A 21 -18.31 -3.67 -18.88
N ILE A 22 -19.31 -4.41 -19.38
CA ILE A 22 -20.41 -4.92 -18.56
C ILE A 22 -19.88 -6.00 -17.62
N ASP A 23 -19.14 -6.97 -18.15
CA ASP A 23 -18.56 -8.06 -17.38
C ASP A 23 -17.62 -7.52 -16.30
N ASP A 24 -16.84 -6.48 -16.62
CA ASP A 24 -15.98 -5.80 -15.63
C ASP A 24 -16.77 -5.03 -14.58
N ALA A 25 -17.85 -4.33 -14.96
CA ALA A 25 -18.75 -3.67 -14.00
C ALA A 25 -19.43 -4.67 -13.06
N LEU A 26 -19.92 -5.81 -13.59
CA LEU A 26 -20.50 -6.89 -12.80
C LEU A 26 -19.49 -7.48 -11.82
N LYS A 27 -18.26 -7.74 -12.27
CA LYS A 27 -17.17 -8.18 -11.38
C LYS A 27 -16.87 -7.17 -10.28
N GLN A 28 -16.89 -5.86 -10.58
CA GLN A 28 -16.71 -4.82 -9.57
C GLN A 28 -17.86 -4.81 -8.54
N LEU A 29 -19.11 -4.91 -9.00
CA LEU A 29 -20.28 -4.99 -8.12
C LEU A 29 -20.25 -6.25 -7.22
N GLN A 30 -19.82 -7.39 -7.77
CA GLN A 30 -19.64 -8.63 -7.01
C GLN A 30 -18.50 -8.51 -5.99
N ARG A 31 -17.35 -7.93 -6.36
CA ARG A 31 -16.23 -7.68 -5.45
C ARG A 31 -16.62 -6.77 -4.28
N LEU A 32 -17.49 -5.78 -4.54
CA LEU A 32 -18.03 -4.91 -3.50
C LEU A 32 -19.15 -5.57 -2.68
N GLY A 33 -19.65 -6.75 -3.08
CA GLY A 33 -20.73 -7.47 -2.41
C GLY A 33 -22.12 -6.85 -2.64
N LEU A 34 -22.28 -6.06 -3.71
CA LEU A 34 -23.53 -5.36 -4.03
C LEU A 34 -24.52 -6.24 -4.80
N ILE A 35 -24.00 -7.19 -5.57
CA ILE A 35 -24.79 -8.21 -6.27
C ILE A 35 -24.26 -9.60 -5.92
N SER A 36 -25.13 -10.61 -6.02
CA SER A 36 -24.78 -12.01 -5.77
C SER A 36 -23.72 -12.52 -6.74
N SER A 37 -22.84 -13.41 -6.28
CA SER A 37 -21.92 -14.18 -7.14
C SER A 37 -22.62 -15.28 -7.96
N SER A 38 -23.90 -15.55 -7.73
CA SER A 38 -24.72 -16.47 -8.52
C SER A 38 -25.11 -15.88 -9.87
N SER A 39 -25.47 -16.76 -10.82
CA SER A 39 -25.87 -16.44 -12.21
C SER A 39 -27.04 -15.46 -12.35
N ASN A 40 -27.77 -15.19 -11.27
CA ASN A 40 -28.97 -14.37 -11.30
C ASN A 40 -28.71 -12.87 -11.06
N GLU A 41 -27.46 -12.48 -10.75
CA GLU A 41 -27.01 -11.07 -10.63
C GLU A 41 -27.91 -10.18 -9.75
N SER A 42 -28.61 -10.77 -8.78
CA SER A 42 -29.56 -10.07 -7.93
C SER A 42 -28.84 -9.20 -6.89
N PHE A 43 -29.42 -8.04 -6.58
CA PHE A 43 -28.94 -7.21 -5.46
C PHE A 43 -28.89 -8.01 -4.16
N THR A 44 -27.80 -7.85 -3.43
CA THR A 44 -27.73 -8.25 -2.02
C THR A 44 -28.51 -7.24 -1.17
N ASN A 45 -28.78 -7.58 0.10
CA ASN A 45 -29.36 -6.62 1.05
C ASN A 45 -28.51 -5.35 1.17
N LEU A 46 -27.18 -5.51 1.14
CA LEU A 46 -26.23 -4.40 1.12
C LEU A 46 -26.39 -3.55 -0.16
N GLY A 47 -26.43 -4.20 -1.33
CA GLY A 47 -26.60 -3.52 -2.61
C GLY A 47 -27.93 -2.75 -2.71
N ALA A 48 -29.02 -3.35 -2.26
CA ALA A 48 -30.33 -2.70 -2.21
C ALA A 48 -30.34 -1.49 -1.27
N SER A 49 -29.60 -1.55 -0.16
CA SER A 49 -29.50 -0.43 0.79
C SER A 49 -28.63 0.71 0.25
N ILE A 50 -27.50 0.38 -0.38
CA ILE A 50 -26.61 1.37 -1.02
C ILE A 50 -27.29 2.04 -2.21
N ALA A 51 -28.13 1.33 -2.96
CA ALA A 51 -28.89 1.90 -4.08
C ALA A 51 -29.87 3.03 -3.67
N LYS A 52 -30.24 3.11 -2.38
CA LYS A 52 -31.06 4.21 -1.83
C LYS A 52 -30.25 5.46 -1.48
N LEU A 53 -28.93 5.34 -1.39
CA LEU A 53 -28.07 6.46 -1.01
C LEU A 53 -27.90 7.43 -2.18
N PRO A 54 -27.67 8.72 -1.91
CA PRO A 54 -27.30 9.66 -2.96
C PRO A 54 -25.95 9.27 -3.59
N ASP A 55 -25.67 9.82 -4.76
CA ASP A 55 -24.39 9.61 -5.42
C ASP A 55 -23.22 10.21 -4.58
N PHE A 56 -22.09 9.51 -4.53
CA PHE A 56 -20.84 9.96 -3.90
C PHE A 56 -19.65 10.01 -4.88
N GLY A 57 -19.92 9.90 -6.18
CA GLY A 57 -18.92 9.86 -7.25
C GLY A 57 -18.25 8.49 -7.43
N SER A 58 -18.41 7.56 -6.49
CA SER A 58 -17.93 6.18 -6.66
C SER A 58 -18.67 5.19 -5.75
N LEU A 59 -18.83 3.95 -6.23
CA LEU A 59 -19.43 2.86 -5.46
C LEU A 59 -18.62 2.48 -4.20
N PRO A 60 -17.26 2.41 -4.23
CA PRO A 60 -16.44 2.29 -3.03
C PRO A 60 -16.79 3.34 -1.96
N MET A 61 -16.92 4.61 -2.34
CA MET A 61 -17.27 5.66 -1.39
C MET A 61 -18.70 5.51 -0.86
N ALA A 62 -19.67 5.14 -1.71
CA ALA A 62 -21.04 4.87 -1.27
C ALA A 62 -21.10 3.74 -0.23
N LYS A 63 -20.32 2.67 -0.43
CA LYS A 63 -20.18 1.58 0.54
C LYS A 63 -19.51 2.03 1.84
N ALA A 64 -18.48 2.89 1.76
CA ALA A 64 -17.84 3.46 2.94
C ALA A 64 -18.80 4.37 3.74
N VAL A 65 -19.57 5.22 3.07
CA VAL A 65 -20.58 6.07 3.73
C VAL A 65 -21.67 5.22 4.37
N TYR A 66 -22.14 4.17 3.70
CA TYR A 66 -23.11 3.23 4.29
C TYR A 66 -22.58 2.61 5.60
N ALA A 67 -21.33 2.15 5.62
CA ALA A 67 -20.69 1.60 6.81
C ALA A 67 -20.55 2.66 7.92
N ALA A 68 -20.21 3.90 7.57
CA ALA A 68 -20.14 5.02 8.52
C ALA A 68 -21.50 5.32 9.17
N LEU A 69 -22.59 5.24 8.40
CA LEU A 69 -23.95 5.48 8.89
C LEU A 69 -24.43 4.34 9.81
N LYS A 70 -24.21 3.08 9.41
CA LYS A 70 -24.84 1.92 10.07
C LYS A 70 -23.97 1.22 11.11
N GLN A 71 -22.64 1.32 11.04
CA GLN A 71 -21.73 0.54 11.88
C GLN A 71 -20.82 1.41 12.74
N TYR A 72 -20.13 2.39 12.12
CA TYR A 72 -19.05 3.12 12.80
C TYR A 72 -19.43 4.49 13.36
N ARG A 73 -20.70 4.89 13.21
CA ARG A 73 -21.28 6.12 13.79
C ARG A 73 -20.45 7.38 13.45
N CYS A 74 -20.04 7.50 12.19
CA CYS A 74 -19.24 8.62 11.66
C CYS A 74 -19.85 9.20 10.37
N GLY A 75 -21.18 9.19 10.26
CA GLY A 75 -21.93 9.59 9.07
C GLY A 75 -21.59 10.99 8.56
N ARG A 76 -21.63 12.00 9.43
CA ARG A 76 -21.31 13.40 9.06
C ARG A 76 -19.86 13.55 8.59
N ASP A 77 -18.93 12.85 9.25
CA ASP A 77 -17.51 12.86 8.90
C ASP A 77 -17.31 12.34 7.47
N LEU A 78 -17.90 11.19 7.12
CA LEU A 78 -17.76 10.61 5.78
C LEU A 78 -18.53 11.37 4.71
N ILE A 79 -19.66 12.01 5.03
CA ILE A 79 -20.38 12.88 4.09
C ILE A 79 -19.54 14.13 3.77
N ALA A 80 -18.93 14.75 4.78
CA ALA A 80 -18.01 15.87 4.60
C ALA A 80 -16.78 15.46 3.78
N LEU A 81 -16.15 14.35 4.15
CA LEU A 81 -14.96 13.85 3.46
C LEU A 81 -15.25 13.43 2.00
N SER A 82 -16.36 12.74 1.75
CA SER A 82 -16.75 12.35 0.39
C SER A 82 -17.07 13.56 -0.49
N SER A 83 -17.66 14.63 0.08
CA SER A 83 -17.96 15.85 -0.68
C SER A 83 -16.71 16.51 -1.25
N ILE A 84 -15.62 16.60 -0.48
CA ILE A 84 -14.36 17.19 -0.97
C ILE A 84 -13.58 16.21 -1.87
N LEU A 85 -13.56 14.92 -1.54
CA LEU A 85 -12.88 13.91 -2.37
C LEU A 85 -13.52 13.79 -3.76
N SER A 86 -14.85 13.89 -3.86
CA SER A 86 -15.56 13.80 -5.15
C SER A 86 -15.18 14.90 -6.16
N VAL A 87 -14.66 16.02 -5.68
CA VAL A 87 -14.20 17.15 -6.50
C VAL A 87 -12.71 17.04 -6.82
N LEU A 88 -11.95 16.34 -5.97
CA LEU A 88 -10.51 16.25 -6.08
C LEU A 88 -10.08 15.15 -7.05
N ASN A 89 -9.36 15.56 -8.08
CA ASN A 89 -8.70 14.66 -9.05
C ASN A 89 -7.21 14.44 -8.74
N THR A 90 -6.59 15.33 -7.96
CA THR A 90 -5.17 15.24 -7.59
C THR A 90 -4.95 15.66 -6.15
N SER A 91 -3.92 15.10 -5.51
CA SER A 91 -3.49 15.44 -4.14
C SER A 91 -2.73 16.78 -4.06
N ALA A 92 -2.60 17.54 -5.15
CA ALA A 92 -1.79 18.75 -5.19
C ALA A 92 -2.28 19.82 -4.19
N VAL A 93 -3.60 19.89 -3.95
CA VAL A 93 -4.21 20.82 -2.99
C VAL A 93 -3.64 20.66 -1.58
N LEU A 94 -3.19 19.46 -1.20
CA LEU A 94 -2.69 19.18 0.16
C LEU A 94 -1.42 19.98 0.49
N LYS A 95 -0.66 20.40 -0.54
CA LYS A 95 0.52 21.26 -0.35
C LYS A 95 0.14 22.67 0.08
N SER A 96 -0.98 23.20 -0.40
CA SER A 96 -1.45 24.55 -0.09
C SER A 96 -2.23 24.63 1.22
N ILE A 97 -2.60 23.49 1.81
CA ILE A 97 -3.25 23.46 3.13
C ILE A 97 -2.23 23.87 4.21
N PRO A 98 -2.56 24.83 5.09
CA PRO A 98 -1.70 25.24 6.20
C PRO A 98 -1.39 24.10 7.19
N ILE A 99 -0.23 24.19 7.86
CA ILE A 99 0.27 23.14 8.76
C ILE A 99 -0.70 22.79 9.89
N GLN A 100 -1.44 23.77 10.43
CA GLN A 100 -2.40 23.57 11.53
C GLN A 100 -3.62 22.71 11.17
N TYR A 101 -3.87 22.51 9.88
CA TYR A 101 -4.92 21.61 9.38
C TYR A 101 -4.37 20.24 8.96
N LYS A 102 -3.04 20.06 8.92
CA LYS A 102 -2.43 18.79 8.56
C LYS A 102 -2.48 17.83 9.74
N ARG A 103 -2.95 16.63 9.47
CA ARG A 103 -3.20 15.60 10.46
C ARG A 103 -2.19 14.46 10.31
N PRO A 104 -1.58 13.97 11.41
CA PRO A 104 -0.63 12.86 11.34
C PRO A 104 -1.27 11.56 10.82
N GLU A 105 -2.58 11.41 10.97
CA GLU A 105 -3.35 10.27 10.46
C GLU A 105 -3.42 10.26 8.92
N GLY A 106 -3.24 11.41 8.28
CA GLY A 106 -3.05 11.54 6.84
C GLY A 106 -4.03 12.45 6.11
N ASP A 107 -4.14 12.23 4.81
CA ASP A 107 -4.79 13.14 3.86
C ASP A 107 -6.30 13.21 4.10
N PHE A 108 -6.92 12.08 4.44
CA PHE A 108 -8.36 12.02 4.74
C PHE A 108 -8.72 12.93 5.92
N MET A 109 -8.00 12.79 7.04
CA MET A 109 -8.25 13.60 8.23
C MET A 109 -7.88 15.07 8.01
N THR A 110 -6.85 15.36 7.22
CA THR A 110 -6.48 16.73 6.82
C THR A 110 -7.62 17.40 6.04
N LEU A 111 -8.17 16.72 5.03
CA LEU A 111 -9.28 17.24 4.22
C LEU A 111 -10.57 17.39 5.04
N LEU A 112 -10.84 16.43 5.93
CA LEU A 112 -11.98 16.50 6.85
C LEU A 112 -11.84 17.69 7.81
N GLN A 113 -10.66 17.95 8.35
CA GLN A 113 -10.42 19.08 9.25
C GLN A 113 -10.64 20.42 8.53
N VAL A 114 -10.19 20.53 7.27
CA VAL A 114 -10.48 21.70 6.41
C VAL A 114 -11.99 21.86 6.23
N MET A 115 -12.70 20.81 5.83
CA MET A 115 -14.15 20.87 5.64
C MET A 115 -14.87 21.26 6.92
N ASN A 116 -14.56 20.63 8.06
CA ASN A 116 -15.17 20.92 9.36
C ASN A 116 -14.93 22.38 9.79
N ALA A 117 -13.72 22.91 9.58
CA ALA A 117 -13.41 24.30 9.91
C ALA A 117 -14.24 25.32 9.10
N ILE A 118 -14.56 24.99 7.85
CA ILE A 118 -15.41 25.84 7.00
C ILE A 118 -16.89 25.66 7.33
N LEU A 119 -17.34 24.41 7.50
CA LEU A 119 -18.72 24.07 7.85
C LEU A 119 -19.12 24.68 9.21
N MET A 120 -18.22 24.69 10.19
CA MET A 120 -18.46 25.32 11.50
C MET A 120 -18.79 26.81 11.37
N VAL A 121 -18.07 27.55 10.53
CA VAL A 121 -18.36 28.99 10.31
C VAL A 121 -19.67 29.15 9.55
N ARG A 122 -19.90 28.33 8.53
CA ARG A 122 -21.13 28.34 7.72
C ARG A 122 -22.37 28.09 8.57
N ASP A 123 -22.29 27.12 9.47
CA ASP A 123 -23.43 26.71 10.31
C ASP A 123 -23.68 27.72 11.46
N ALA A 124 -22.69 28.57 11.78
CA ALA A 124 -22.79 29.61 12.81
C ALA A 124 -23.34 30.95 12.29
N VAL A 125 -23.39 31.17 10.97
CA VAL A 125 -23.81 32.45 10.38
C VAL A 125 -25.04 32.29 9.48
N PRO A 126 -25.93 33.29 9.39
CA PRO A 126 -27.02 33.29 8.42
C PRO A 126 -26.48 33.12 6.99
N SER A 127 -27.17 32.32 6.16
CA SER A 127 -26.65 31.95 4.83
C SER A 127 -26.35 33.14 3.90
N LYS A 128 -27.01 34.28 4.07
CA LYS A 128 -26.77 35.51 3.30
C LYS A 128 -25.46 36.23 3.67
N GLN A 129 -24.88 35.91 4.84
CA GLN A 129 -23.67 36.53 5.37
C GLN A 129 -22.42 35.64 5.22
N PHE A 130 -22.61 34.39 4.78
CA PHE A 130 -21.49 33.47 4.58
C PHE A 130 -20.74 33.82 3.29
N ASP A 131 -19.54 34.37 3.47
CA ASP A 131 -18.58 34.65 2.39
C ASP A 131 -17.42 33.65 2.47
N LEU A 132 -17.40 32.72 1.51
CA LEU A 132 -16.38 31.67 1.45
C LEU A 132 -14.97 32.23 1.22
N ASP A 133 -14.82 33.26 0.39
CA ASP A 133 -13.52 33.80 0.02
C ASP A 133 -12.89 34.48 1.24
N ARG A 134 -13.70 35.27 1.97
CA ARG A 134 -13.28 35.88 3.24
C ARG A 134 -12.92 34.84 4.30
N VAL A 135 -13.73 33.79 4.44
CA VAL A 135 -13.46 32.70 5.41
C VAL A 135 -12.18 31.94 5.04
N CYS A 136 -11.98 31.62 3.77
CA CYS A 136 -10.77 30.95 3.31
C CYS A 136 -9.54 31.84 3.48
N ALA A 137 -9.62 33.14 3.17
CA ALA A 137 -8.54 34.08 3.40
C ALA A 137 -8.13 34.14 4.87
N ALA A 138 -9.09 34.28 5.78
CA ALA A 138 -8.84 34.30 7.23
C ALA A 138 -8.22 32.99 7.74
N LYS A 139 -8.49 31.86 7.08
CA LYS A 139 -7.97 30.54 7.45
C LYS A 139 -6.69 30.15 6.71
N GLY A 140 -6.16 31.00 5.82
CA GLY A 140 -4.99 30.68 4.99
C GLY A 140 -5.26 29.64 3.90
N LEU A 141 -6.52 29.48 3.49
CA LEU A 141 -7.00 28.49 2.52
C LEU A 141 -7.33 29.11 1.15
N SER A 142 -6.94 30.36 0.87
CA SER A 142 -7.26 31.05 -0.39
C SER A 142 -6.88 30.24 -1.64
N ALA A 143 -5.71 29.58 -1.61
CA ALA A 143 -5.24 28.75 -2.72
C ALA A 143 -6.09 27.47 -2.94
N ALA A 144 -6.89 27.05 -1.95
CA ALA A 144 -7.75 25.87 -2.01
C ALA A 144 -9.24 26.22 -2.25
N VAL A 145 -9.60 27.50 -2.31
CA VAL A 145 -11.00 27.98 -2.50
C VAL A 145 -11.67 27.33 -3.70
N HIS A 146 -10.95 27.22 -4.83
CA HIS A 146 -11.46 26.64 -6.07
C HIS A 146 -11.90 25.18 -5.94
N VAL A 147 -11.37 24.44 -4.94
CA VAL A 147 -11.82 23.08 -4.57
C VAL A 147 -12.90 23.14 -3.50
N ILE A 148 -12.73 23.99 -2.47
CA ILE A 148 -13.64 24.06 -1.33
C ILE A 148 -15.04 24.50 -1.76
N ASN A 149 -15.17 25.47 -2.67
CA ASN A 149 -16.46 25.96 -3.13
C ASN A 149 -17.34 24.85 -3.76
N PRO A 150 -16.88 24.12 -4.80
CA PRO A 150 -17.64 22.98 -5.31
C PRO A 150 -17.86 21.87 -4.28
N ALA A 151 -16.90 21.62 -3.37
CA ALA A 151 -17.08 20.64 -2.29
C ALA A 151 -18.23 21.02 -1.35
N LEU A 152 -18.36 22.30 -0.96
CA LEU A 152 -19.47 22.79 -0.13
C LEU A 152 -20.82 22.68 -0.83
N ARG A 153 -20.87 22.95 -2.15
CA ARG A 153 -22.09 22.74 -2.94
C ARG A 153 -22.49 21.27 -2.94
N ARG A 154 -21.52 20.36 -3.13
CA ARG A 154 -21.76 18.92 -3.06
C ARG A 154 -22.24 18.50 -1.68
N TYR A 155 -21.60 18.98 -0.60
CA TYR A 155 -22.03 18.73 0.76
C TYR A 155 -23.48 19.16 0.98
N LYS A 156 -23.85 20.38 0.58
CA LYS A 156 -25.23 20.90 0.74
C LYS A 156 -26.26 20.02 0.04
N ASN A 157 -25.93 19.51 -1.15
CA ASN A 157 -26.82 18.59 -1.88
C ASN A 157 -26.97 17.25 -1.16
N LEU A 158 -25.86 16.69 -0.65
CA LEU A 158 -25.88 15.45 0.14
C LEU A 158 -26.66 15.63 1.44
N ASP A 159 -26.41 16.70 2.18
CA ASP A 159 -27.08 17.04 3.43
C ASP A 159 -28.60 17.20 3.24
N LYS A 160 -29.01 17.86 2.14
CA LYS A 160 -30.43 17.93 1.74
C LYS A 160 -31.01 16.56 1.42
N ALA A 161 -30.30 15.73 0.65
CA ALA A 161 -30.77 14.39 0.30
C ALA A 161 -30.94 13.50 1.54
N PHE A 162 -30.00 13.54 2.48
CA PHE A 162 -30.09 12.82 3.75
C PHE A 162 -31.19 13.36 4.67
N SER A 163 -31.42 14.67 4.67
CA SER A 163 -32.52 15.27 5.43
C SER A 163 -33.89 14.78 4.94
N LEU A 164 -34.03 14.44 3.66
CA LEU A 164 -35.25 13.87 3.08
C LEU A 164 -35.38 12.36 3.31
N SER A 165 -34.33 11.68 3.77
CA SER A 165 -34.35 10.23 3.99
C SER A 165 -34.77 9.88 5.41
N ASP A 166 -35.92 9.21 5.59
CA ASP A 166 -36.36 8.78 6.91
C ASP A 166 -35.42 7.75 7.55
N GLU A 167 -34.77 6.92 6.73
CA GLU A 167 -33.87 5.86 7.21
C GLU A 167 -32.51 6.41 7.69
N PHE A 168 -31.99 7.46 7.05
CA PHE A 168 -30.61 7.91 7.23
C PHE A 168 -30.47 9.30 7.86
N ARG A 169 -31.56 10.07 8.01
CA ARG A 169 -31.55 11.46 8.51
C ARG A 169 -30.72 11.65 9.77
N GLU A 170 -31.01 10.89 10.82
CA GLU A 170 -30.31 11.04 12.11
C GLU A 170 -28.89 10.48 12.05
N LEU A 171 -28.67 9.36 11.36
CA LEU A 171 -27.36 8.74 11.20
C LEU A 171 -26.37 9.65 10.45
N ALA A 172 -26.87 10.40 9.47
CA ALA A 172 -26.07 11.34 8.67
C ALA A 172 -25.56 12.55 9.47
N ARG A 173 -26.17 12.84 10.62
CA ARG A 173 -25.77 13.95 11.49
C ARG A 173 -24.71 13.55 12.52
N ILE A 174 -24.52 12.25 12.76
CA ILE A 174 -23.58 11.76 13.76
C ILE A 174 -22.14 12.05 13.34
N GLN A 175 -21.41 12.71 14.21
CA GLN A 175 -19.99 13.00 14.07
C GLN A 175 -19.20 12.24 15.13
N SER A 176 -18.10 11.61 14.72
CA SER A 176 -17.18 10.91 15.62
C SER A 176 -15.91 11.72 15.88
N GLY A 177 -15.40 12.40 14.84
CA GLY A 177 -14.05 12.99 14.86
C GLY A 177 -12.91 11.96 15.05
N ASN A 178 -13.22 10.66 15.11
CA ASN A 178 -12.27 9.59 15.40
C ASN A 178 -11.81 8.94 14.09
N TRP A 179 -10.50 9.00 13.85
CA TRP A 179 -9.89 8.39 12.66
C TRP A 179 -10.15 6.89 12.56
N GLU A 180 -10.14 6.13 13.66
CA GLU A 180 -10.39 4.68 13.62
C GLU A 180 -11.76 4.35 13.00
N ASN A 181 -12.82 5.04 13.43
CA ASN A 181 -14.17 4.84 12.90
C ASN A 181 -14.23 5.21 11.41
N ILE A 182 -13.58 6.31 11.03
CA ILE A 182 -13.52 6.76 9.64
C ILE A 182 -12.73 5.77 8.78
N ALA A 183 -11.59 5.28 9.27
CA ALA A 183 -10.73 4.33 8.60
C ALA A 183 -11.42 2.98 8.39
N LYS A 184 -12.10 2.45 9.41
CA LYS A 184 -12.90 1.21 9.31
C LYS A 184 -14.07 1.37 8.33
N ALA A 185 -14.71 2.54 8.29
CA ALA A 185 -15.70 2.84 7.26
C ALA A 185 -15.08 2.88 5.86
N LEU A 186 -13.93 3.55 5.67
CA LEU A 186 -13.21 3.58 4.39
C LEU A 186 -12.77 2.17 3.94
N LEU A 187 -12.32 1.32 4.86
CA LEU A 187 -11.93 -0.06 4.58
C LEU A 187 -13.08 -0.89 3.99
N ASN A 188 -14.33 -0.61 4.34
CA ASN A 188 -15.48 -1.30 3.74
C ASN A 188 -15.61 -0.98 2.24
N GLY A 189 -15.25 0.24 1.83
CA GLY A 189 -15.28 0.67 0.43
C GLY A 189 -14.01 0.35 -0.35
N PHE A 190 -12.85 0.51 0.28
CA PHE A 190 -11.52 0.52 -0.35
C PHE A 190 -10.61 -0.60 0.17
N SER A 191 -11.18 -1.74 0.58
CA SER A 191 -10.43 -2.91 1.10
C SER A 191 -9.37 -3.45 0.15
N ASP A 192 -9.51 -3.18 -1.16
CA ASP A 192 -8.57 -3.57 -2.21
C ASP A 192 -7.46 -2.53 -2.44
N LYS A 193 -7.48 -1.41 -1.73
CA LYS A 193 -6.47 -0.34 -1.80
C LYS A 193 -5.72 -0.17 -0.48
N VAL A 194 -5.52 -1.28 0.22
CA VAL A 194 -4.68 -1.37 1.41
C VAL A 194 -3.26 -1.74 1.00
N TYR A 195 -2.30 -0.99 1.48
CA TYR A 195 -0.88 -1.16 1.17
C TYR A 195 -0.07 -1.26 2.46
N ALA A 196 0.85 -2.22 2.50
CA ALA A 196 1.80 -2.38 3.58
C ALA A 196 3.12 -1.73 3.21
N SER A 197 3.73 -1.04 4.16
CA SER A 197 5.07 -0.51 3.99
C SER A 197 6.04 -1.67 3.84
N LEU A 198 6.83 -1.60 2.77
CA LEU A 198 7.95 -2.52 2.62
C LEU A 198 9.00 -2.31 3.71
N LYS A 199 8.98 -1.20 4.46
CA LYS A 199 9.86 -1.03 5.62
C LYS A 199 9.55 -2.01 6.73
N MET A 200 8.27 -2.27 6.99
CA MET A 200 7.90 -3.27 7.99
C MET A 200 8.22 -4.68 7.51
N LEU A 201 7.85 -4.99 6.27
CA LEU A 201 7.92 -6.36 5.74
C LEU A 201 9.34 -6.76 5.34
N GLN A 202 10.13 -5.80 4.88
CA GLN A 202 11.39 -6.00 4.14
C GLN A 202 12.34 -4.78 4.26
N GLY A 203 12.28 -3.96 5.30
CA GLY A 203 13.21 -2.82 5.50
C GLY A 203 13.18 -1.66 4.49
N LYS A 204 12.49 -1.75 3.34
CA LYS A 204 12.51 -0.69 2.29
C LYS A 204 11.77 0.58 2.70
N ALA A 205 12.49 1.69 2.83
CA ALA A 205 11.88 2.96 3.20
C ALA A 205 11.02 3.56 2.06
N GLN A 206 9.86 4.12 2.42
CA GLN A 206 8.97 4.91 1.53
C GLN A 206 8.29 4.14 0.37
N GLN A 207 8.51 2.84 0.25
CA GLN A 207 7.81 1.97 -0.70
C GLN A 207 6.72 1.15 -0.01
N PHE A 208 5.70 0.83 -0.78
CA PHE A 208 4.49 0.17 -0.35
C PHE A 208 4.14 -0.94 -1.34
N VAL A 209 3.54 -2.02 -0.85
CA VAL A 209 3.01 -3.09 -1.69
C VAL A 209 1.56 -3.34 -1.32
N LYS A 210 0.76 -3.65 -2.34
CA LYS A 210 -0.64 -3.99 -2.13
C LYS A 210 -0.73 -5.19 -1.19
N TYR A 211 -1.38 -5.00 -0.06
CA TYR A 211 -1.43 -5.99 1.01
C TYR A 211 -2.50 -7.05 0.73
N ASN A 212 -3.65 -6.62 0.23
CA ASN A 212 -4.75 -7.50 -0.15
C ASN A 212 -4.70 -7.83 -1.65
N VAL A 213 -3.89 -8.83 -2.00
CA VAL A 213 -4.02 -9.50 -3.29
C VAL A 213 -4.84 -10.75 -3.04
N ASN A 214 -6.14 -10.71 -3.35
CA ASN A 214 -6.90 -11.94 -3.55
C ASN A 214 -6.22 -12.71 -4.67
N GLN A 215 -5.32 -13.64 -4.36
CA GLN A 215 -4.82 -14.65 -5.29
C GLN A 215 -5.94 -15.67 -5.57
N ARG A 216 -7.07 -15.21 -6.12
CA ARG A 216 -7.91 -16.06 -6.98
C ARG A 216 -7.34 -16.03 -8.39
N ARG A 217 -6.09 -16.46 -8.53
CA ARG A 217 -5.59 -17.09 -9.76
C ARG A 217 -5.53 -18.59 -9.49
N SER A 218 -6.70 -19.16 -9.22
CA SER A 218 -6.85 -20.61 -9.19
C SER A 218 -7.60 -21.00 -10.45
N ASN A 219 -6.95 -21.89 -11.21
CA ASN A 219 -7.41 -22.64 -12.37
C ASN A 219 -7.15 -21.98 -13.74
N ASN A 220 -6.06 -22.42 -14.37
CA ASN A 220 -5.78 -22.44 -15.81
C ASN A 220 -4.99 -21.29 -16.46
N GLN A 221 -3.99 -20.72 -15.80
CA GLN A 221 -2.85 -20.14 -16.53
C GLN A 221 -1.53 -20.66 -15.94
N GLN A 222 -1.01 -21.67 -16.63
CA GLN A 222 0.31 -22.25 -16.45
C GLN A 222 1.40 -21.17 -16.60
N GLN A 223 2.43 -21.33 -15.77
CA GLN A 223 3.83 -20.98 -16.06
C GLN A 223 4.09 -19.61 -16.70
N ASP A 224 4.20 -18.61 -15.83
CA ASP A 224 5.35 -17.70 -15.87
C ASP A 224 5.87 -17.54 -14.44
N SER A 225 6.49 -18.63 -13.96
CA SER A 225 7.40 -18.59 -12.84
C SER A 225 8.63 -17.78 -13.25
N LEU A 226 8.68 -16.48 -12.87
CA LEU A 226 9.90 -15.86 -12.33
C LEU A 226 9.72 -14.40 -11.85
N ASN A 227 8.60 -13.72 -12.09
CA ASN A 227 8.37 -12.38 -11.56
C ASN A 227 6.87 -12.21 -11.22
N GLU A 228 6.45 -12.55 -10.01
CA GLU A 228 5.31 -11.80 -9.45
C GLU A 228 5.80 -10.35 -9.35
N VAL A 229 5.48 -9.55 -10.37
CA VAL A 229 5.69 -8.11 -10.33
C VAL A 229 4.82 -7.60 -9.20
N THR A 230 5.38 -7.60 -7.99
CA THR A 230 4.76 -7.04 -6.82
C THR A 230 4.65 -5.57 -7.14
N GLU A 231 3.43 -5.08 -7.37
CA GLU A 231 3.20 -3.69 -7.73
C GLU A 231 3.78 -2.81 -6.61
N ILE A 232 4.91 -2.16 -6.90
CA ILE A 232 5.57 -1.27 -5.96
C ILE A 232 4.81 0.05 -6.04
N ALA A 233 4.47 0.62 -4.89
CA ALA A 233 3.80 1.89 -4.79
C ALA A 233 4.60 2.87 -3.94
N VAL A 234 4.46 4.16 -4.21
CA VAL A 234 5.00 5.25 -3.40
C VAL A 234 3.89 6.22 -3.05
N ILE A 235 3.95 6.80 -1.86
CA ILE A 235 3.01 7.86 -1.47
C ILE A 235 3.29 9.12 -2.29
N ASP A 236 2.23 9.76 -2.79
CA ASP A 236 2.34 11.01 -3.54
C ASP A 236 3.14 12.06 -2.76
N ARG A 237 3.97 12.81 -3.49
CA ARG A 237 4.83 13.85 -2.92
C ARG A 237 4.08 14.96 -2.18
N SER A 238 2.80 15.12 -2.48
CA SER A 238 1.89 16.13 -1.92
C SER A 238 1.17 15.64 -0.66
N SER A 239 1.21 14.34 -0.37
CA SER A 239 0.57 13.76 0.80
C SER A 239 1.17 14.29 2.10
N THR A 240 0.30 14.42 3.10
CA THR A 240 0.64 14.76 4.48
C THR A 240 1.32 13.62 5.23
N LEU A 241 1.12 12.36 4.81
CA LEU A 241 1.81 11.18 5.36
C LEU A 241 3.25 11.04 4.86
N ARG A 242 3.66 11.85 3.89
CA ARG A 242 5.04 11.83 3.42
C ARG A 242 5.91 12.53 4.45
N THR A 243 6.59 11.75 5.28
CA THR A 243 7.51 12.27 6.28
C THR A 243 8.67 13.01 5.60
N GLY A 244 8.75 14.33 5.78
CA GLY A 244 9.78 15.19 5.18
C GLY A 244 11.19 14.97 5.75
N ASN A 245 11.31 14.31 6.90
CA ASN A 245 12.59 14.10 7.58
C ASN A 245 13.25 12.80 7.14
N LYS A 246 14.50 12.90 6.65
CA LYS A 246 15.42 11.78 6.46
C LYS A 246 15.59 11.06 7.80
N GLY A 247 14.81 10.02 8.07
CA GLY A 247 14.91 9.21 9.29
C GLY A 247 13.56 8.77 9.89
N ALA A 248 12.46 9.45 9.60
CA ALA A 248 11.15 9.06 10.12
C ALA A 248 10.68 7.73 9.48
N LEU A 249 10.08 6.86 10.31
CA LEU A 249 9.47 5.62 9.86
C LEU A 249 8.20 5.94 9.04
N PRO A 250 8.08 5.48 7.77
CA PRO A 250 6.82 5.55 7.04
C PRO A 250 5.70 4.83 7.82
N ALA A 251 4.47 5.27 7.59
CA ALA A 251 3.29 4.62 8.14
C ALA A 251 3.29 3.12 7.77
N PRO A 252 3.07 2.23 8.74
CA PRO A 252 3.19 0.79 8.58
C PRO A 252 2.22 0.22 7.53
N LEU A 253 0.98 0.66 7.60
CA LEU A 253 -0.09 0.32 6.69
C LEU A 253 -0.80 1.60 6.27
N VAL A 254 -1.21 1.67 5.02
CA VAL A 254 -1.98 2.79 4.50
C VAL A 254 -3.15 2.30 3.65
N ILE A 255 -4.23 3.06 3.67
CA ILE A 255 -5.31 2.95 2.69
C ILE A 255 -5.21 4.12 1.72
N ALA A 256 -5.35 3.86 0.43
CA ALA A 256 -5.33 4.89 -0.61
C ALA A 256 -6.71 4.99 -1.28
N ARG A 257 -7.15 6.20 -1.60
CA ARG A 257 -8.31 6.37 -2.48
C ARG A 257 -7.93 6.05 -3.93
N ASP A 258 -6.84 6.63 -4.41
CA ASP A 258 -6.46 6.58 -5.83
C ASP A 258 -5.05 6.03 -6.01
N VAL A 259 -4.87 5.29 -7.09
CA VAL A 259 -3.60 4.68 -7.50
C VAL A 259 -3.34 5.16 -8.92
N ARG A 260 -2.27 5.95 -9.10
CA ARG A 260 -1.91 6.54 -10.40
C ARG A 260 -0.64 5.91 -10.94
N TYR A 261 -0.61 5.60 -12.23
CA TYR A 261 0.58 5.07 -12.91
C TYR A 261 1.29 6.21 -13.62
N LEU A 262 2.55 6.47 -13.27
CA LEU A 262 3.32 7.62 -13.79
C LEU A 262 3.60 7.51 -15.30
N THR A 263 3.60 6.30 -15.86
CA THR A 263 3.76 6.00 -17.31
C THR A 263 3.34 4.55 -17.55
N ALA A 264 2.92 4.20 -18.78
CA ALA A 264 2.63 2.81 -19.18
C ALA A 264 3.85 1.85 -19.08
N VAL A 265 5.05 2.39 -18.82
CA VAL A 265 6.35 1.67 -18.85
C VAL A 265 6.99 1.53 -17.46
N ARG A 266 6.45 2.16 -16.40
CA ARG A 266 7.05 2.11 -15.04
C ARG A 266 6.33 1.14 -14.10
N SER A 267 7.13 0.35 -13.38
CA SER A 267 6.75 -0.62 -12.36
C SER A 267 6.27 -0.02 -11.02
N VAL A 268 6.18 1.32 -10.91
CA VAL A 268 5.89 2.01 -9.64
C VAL A 268 4.61 2.86 -9.74
N SER A 269 3.62 2.56 -8.91
CA SER A 269 2.38 3.33 -8.77
C SER A 269 2.47 4.42 -7.70
N ILE A 270 1.67 5.46 -7.82
CA ILE A 270 1.54 6.55 -6.86
C ILE A 270 0.23 6.40 -6.08
N LEU A 271 0.34 6.28 -4.77
CA LEU A 271 -0.79 6.31 -3.84
C LEU A 271 -1.18 7.76 -3.54
N SER A 272 -2.42 8.11 -3.83
CA SER A 272 -2.97 9.47 -3.62
C SER A 272 -4.15 9.42 -2.67
N PHE A 273 -4.24 10.45 -1.82
CA PHE A 273 -5.18 10.53 -0.69
C PHE A 273 -5.05 9.29 0.20
N VAL A 274 -4.02 9.30 1.03
CA VAL A 274 -3.66 8.19 1.90
C VAL A 274 -3.96 8.49 3.36
N GLY A 275 -4.37 7.46 4.10
CA GLY A 275 -4.53 7.48 5.55
C GLY A 275 -3.82 6.30 6.18
N GLN A 276 -3.23 6.50 7.35
CA GLN A 276 -2.55 5.44 8.11
C GLN A 276 -3.58 4.45 8.68
N LEU A 277 -3.23 3.17 8.70
CA LEU A 277 -4.04 2.12 9.30
C LEU A 277 -3.28 1.43 10.42
N GLU A 278 -4.04 0.86 11.36
CA GLU A 278 -3.53 -0.14 12.28
C GLU A 278 -3.87 -1.55 11.78
N SER A 279 -3.02 -2.53 12.09
CA SER A 279 -3.27 -3.91 11.69
C SER A 279 -4.53 -4.48 12.35
N SER A 280 -4.83 -4.07 13.59
CA SER A 280 -6.04 -4.45 14.33
C SER A 280 -7.36 -4.09 13.63
N TRP A 281 -7.36 -3.13 12.70
CA TRP A 281 -8.57 -2.68 12.00
C TRP A 281 -8.87 -3.50 10.74
N LEU A 282 -7.94 -4.38 10.34
CA LEU A 282 -8.04 -5.18 9.12
C LEU A 282 -8.67 -6.54 9.44
N GLU A 283 -9.98 -6.64 9.21
CA GLU A 283 -10.78 -7.82 9.58
C GLU A 283 -11.14 -8.73 8.39
N TYR A 284 -10.79 -8.36 7.16
CA TYR A 284 -11.08 -9.22 6.01
C TYR A 284 -10.24 -10.50 6.06
N ILE A 285 -10.89 -11.63 5.81
CA ILE A 285 -10.26 -12.95 5.75
C ILE A 285 -9.61 -13.13 4.39
N PHE A 286 -8.32 -13.50 4.37
CA PHE A 286 -7.64 -13.88 3.14
C PHE A 286 -6.52 -14.89 3.41
N SER A 287 -5.85 -15.34 2.34
CA SER A 287 -4.66 -16.19 2.45
C SER A 287 -3.46 -15.49 1.84
N ARG A 288 -2.30 -15.62 2.49
CA ARG A 288 -1.02 -15.09 2.00
C ARG A 288 0.03 -16.19 1.97
N GLU A 289 0.78 -16.23 0.89
CA GLU A 289 1.85 -17.21 0.69
C GLU A 289 3.22 -16.54 0.78
N LEU A 290 4.14 -17.19 1.51
CA LEU A 290 5.56 -16.87 1.52
C LEU A 290 6.32 -18.06 0.91
N GLN A 291 7.01 -17.82 -0.20
CA GLN A 291 7.92 -18.80 -0.78
C GLN A 291 9.17 -18.92 0.09
N LEU A 292 9.53 -20.14 0.44
CA LEU A 292 10.73 -20.49 1.18
C LEU A 292 11.72 -21.22 0.28
N ASN A 293 13.01 -21.07 0.57
CA ASN A 293 14.04 -21.99 0.10
C ASN A 293 14.27 -23.13 1.11
N GLU A 294 15.18 -24.04 0.78
CA GLU A 294 15.42 -25.23 1.60
C GLU A 294 16.01 -24.91 2.98
N ALA A 295 16.93 -23.94 3.06
CA ALA A 295 17.54 -23.52 4.31
C ALA A 295 16.52 -22.81 5.22
N GLU A 296 15.64 -21.98 4.65
CA GLU A 296 14.56 -21.30 5.36
C GLU A 296 13.51 -22.29 5.88
N GLU A 297 13.11 -23.27 5.07
CA GLU A 297 12.17 -24.32 5.51
C GLU A 297 12.77 -25.14 6.65
N LYS A 298 14.05 -25.50 6.55
CA LYS A 298 14.76 -26.22 7.59
C LYS A 298 14.82 -25.41 8.88
N LYS A 299 15.23 -24.14 8.80
CA LYS A 299 15.27 -23.23 9.96
C LYS A 299 13.89 -23.08 10.63
N LEU A 300 12.85 -22.92 9.82
CA LEU A 300 11.48 -22.79 10.29
C LEU A 300 11.01 -24.00 11.14
N LYS A 301 11.45 -25.21 10.77
CA LYS A 301 11.14 -26.48 11.45
C LYS A 301 12.07 -26.73 12.64
N ASP A 302 13.37 -26.64 12.43
CA ASP A 302 14.41 -27.04 13.40
C ASP A 302 14.46 -26.08 14.61
N GLU A 303 14.24 -24.79 14.39
CA GLU A 303 14.28 -23.78 15.47
C GLU A 303 12.92 -23.54 16.13
N ASN A 304 11.94 -24.44 15.92
CA ASN A 304 10.57 -24.34 16.46
C ASN A 304 9.83 -23.01 16.13
N ILE A 305 10.29 -22.24 15.14
CA ILE A 305 9.70 -20.94 14.75
C ILE A 305 8.23 -21.13 14.36
N LEU A 306 7.92 -22.17 13.58
CA LEU A 306 6.54 -22.47 13.18
C LEU A 306 5.63 -22.73 14.39
N LYS A 307 6.11 -23.51 15.36
CA LYS A 307 5.36 -23.84 16.58
C LYS A 307 5.10 -22.61 17.42
N GLN A 308 6.12 -21.76 17.62
CA GLN A 308 5.98 -20.50 18.35
C GLN A 308 5.02 -19.52 17.64
N ALA A 309 5.12 -19.40 16.32
CA ALA A 309 4.22 -18.56 15.53
C ALA A 309 2.76 -19.04 15.65
N THR A 310 2.52 -20.34 15.53
CA THR A 310 1.17 -20.93 15.61
C THR A 310 0.57 -20.76 17.02
N GLN A 311 1.39 -20.88 18.07
CA GLN A 311 0.94 -20.64 19.45
C GLN A 311 0.63 -19.16 19.72
N ARG A 312 1.50 -18.26 19.26
CA ARG A 312 1.36 -16.81 19.48
C ARG A 312 0.21 -16.20 18.67
N PHE A 313 -0.03 -16.72 17.49
CA PHE A 313 -1.06 -16.23 16.56
C PHE A 313 -2.10 -17.32 16.30
N SER A 314 -2.75 -17.81 17.36
CA SER A 314 -3.76 -18.88 17.29
C SER A 314 -4.98 -18.56 16.40
N GLN A 315 -5.22 -17.28 16.13
CA GLN A 315 -6.25 -16.77 15.21
C GLN A 315 -5.86 -16.93 13.73
N VAL A 316 -4.62 -17.32 13.43
CA VAL A 316 -4.10 -17.51 12.09
C VAL A 316 -3.76 -18.99 11.89
N GLN A 317 -4.34 -19.59 10.87
CA GLN A 317 -3.95 -20.91 10.42
C GLN A 317 -2.64 -20.76 9.63
N ILE A 318 -1.55 -21.30 10.19
CA ILE A 318 -0.21 -21.28 9.58
C ILE A 318 0.13 -22.70 9.15
N GLN A 319 0.40 -22.90 7.86
CA GLN A 319 0.71 -24.22 7.30
C GLN A 319 1.91 -24.14 6.35
N VAL A 320 2.69 -25.21 6.28
CA VAL A 320 3.81 -25.33 5.33
C VAL A 320 3.48 -26.44 4.33
N ASN A 321 3.37 -26.09 3.05
CA ASN A 321 3.12 -27.01 1.95
C ASN A 321 4.13 -26.77 0.84
N ASN A 322 4.96 -27.76 0.48
CA ASN A 322 5.88 -27.69 -0.66
C ASN A 322 6.71 -26.39 -0.71
N ARG A 323 7.49 -26.09 0.35
CA ARG A 323 8.28 -24.84 0.47
C ARG A 323 7.45 -23.55 0.43
N LYS A 324 6.15 -23.61 0.64
CA LYS A 324 5.29 -22.44 0.80
C LYS A 324 4.73 -22.38 2.20
N LEU A 325 4.97 -21.28 2.88
CA LEU A 325 4.33 -20.95 4.15
C LEU A 325 3.05 -20.18 3.86
N VAL A 326 1.91 -20.77 4.20
CA VAL A 326 0.58 -20.22 3.97
C VAL A 326 0.01 -19.72 5.29
N PHE A 327 -0.42 -18.46 5.31
CA PHE A 327 -1.14 -17.84 6.41
C PHE A 327 -2.59 -17.63 5.99
N HIS A 328 -3.54 -18.08 6.80
CA HIS A 328 -4.96 -17.89 6.57
C HIS A 328 -5.66 -17.37 7.83
N GLY A 329 -6.52 -16.36 7.69
CA GLY A 329 -7.18 -15.69 8.81
C GLY A 329 -7.49 -14.22 8.54
N ALA A 330 -7.78 -13.46 9.59
CA ALA A 330 -8.02 -12.03 9.47
C ALA A 330 -6.72 -11.30 9.11
N SER A 331 -6.85 -10.32 8.21
CA SER A 331 -5.72 -9.68 7.55
C SER A 331 -4.74 -9.01 8.50
N GLY A 332 -5.22 -8.36 9.55
CA GLY A 332 -4.39 -7.80 10.61
C GLY A 332 -3.51 -8.83 11.30
N HIS A 333 -4.12 -9.97 11.66
CA HIS A 333 -3.43 -11.06 12.33
C HIS A 333 -2.43 -11.75 11.41
N ILE A 334 -2.77 -11.95 10.14
CA ILE A 334 -1.83 -12.46 9.11
C ILE A 334 -0.59 -11.56 9.03
N LEU A 335 -0.76 -10.23 8.98
CA LEU A 335 0.39 -9.32 8.87
C LEU A 335 1.34 -9.49 10.04
N ASN A 336 0.79 -9.51 11.26
CA ASN A 336 1.59 -9.63 12.47
C ASN A 336 2.29 -10.98 12.54
N ALA A 337 1.63 -12.07 12.12
CA ALA A 337 2.23 -13.40 12.03
C ALA A 337 3.34 -13.47 10.98
N GLU A 338 3.11 -12.91 9.77
CA GLU A 338 4.10 -12.83 8.71
C GLU A 338 5.35 -12.06 9.16
N LEU A 339 5.16 -10.89 9.77
CA LEU A 339 6.25 -10.06 10.28
C LEU A 339 7.08 -10.81 11.33
N TYR A 340 6.41 -11.47 12.28
CA TYR A 340 7.08 -12.26 13.29
C TYR A 340 7.92 -13.39 12.67
N VAL A 341 7.34 -14.18 11.77
CA VAL A 341 8.07 -15.29 11.13
C VAL A 341 9.26 -14.77 10.32
N ARG A 342 9.08 -13.72 9.52
CA ARG A 342 10.17 -13.13 8.73
C ARG A 342 11.33 -12.65 9.60
N GLN A 343 11.05 -12.04 10.75
CA GLN A 343 12.08 -11.60 11.69
C GLN A 343 12.87 -12.78 12.28
N GLN A 344 12.20 -13.90 12.59
CA GLN A 344 12.87 -15.09 13.10
C GLN A 344 13.69 -15.82 12.01
N LEU A 345 13.31 -15.70 10.74
CA LEU A 345 14.02 -16.32 9.62
C LEU A 345 15.30 -15.58 9.20
N VAL A 346 15.58 -14.39 9.73
CA VAL A 346 16.83 -13.65 9.45
C VAL A 346 18.05 -14.48 9.86
N THR A 347 19.01 -14.62 8.96
CA THR A 347 20.30 -15.29 9.18
C THR A 347 21.46 -14.40 8.74
N VAL A 348 22.66 -14.78 9.17
CA VAL A 348 23.91 -14.13 8.78
C VAL A 348 24.67 -15.06 7.84
N LEU A 349 25.00 -14.56 6.66
CA LEU A 349 25.91 -15.20 5.71
C LEU A 349 27.25 -14.44 5.73
N ASN A 350 28.34 -15.17 5.99
CA ASN A 350 29.69 -14.64 5.90
C ASN A 350 30.42 -15.36 4.76
N PHE A 351 31.09 -14.59 3.90
CA PHE A 351 31.90 -15.14 2.82
C PHE A 351 33.10 -14.22 2.52
N THR A 352 34.13 -14.78 1.91
CA THR A 352 35.34 -14.03 1.55
C THR A 352 35.55 -14.11 0.04
N LEU A 353 35.72 -12.96 -0.60
CA LEU A 353 35.74 -12.88 -2.07
C LEU A 353 36.81 -13.74 -2.76
N VAL A 354 37.90 -14.08 -2.08
CA VAL A 354 39.02 -14.85 -2.65
C VAL A 354 38.85 -16.36 -2.46
N SER A 355 38.28 -16.81 -1.34
CA SER A 355 38.20 -18.23 -0.98
C SER A 355 37.02 -18.96 -1.63
N ASP A 356 35.93 -18.25 -1.91
CA ASP A 356 34.68 -18.85 -2.39
C ASP A 356 34.56 -18.88 -3.93
N TYR A 357 35.60 -18.44 -4.66
CA TYR A 357 35.61 -18.46 -6.12
C TYR A 357 36.19 -19.81 -6.64
N PRO A 358 35.44 -20.58 -7.45
CA PRO A 358 35.86 -21.91 -7.85
C PRO A 358 37.00 -21.89 -8.89
N ASN A 359 38.09 -22.59 -8.57
CA ASN A 359 39.24 -22.99 -9.40
C ASN A 359 40.13 -21.89 -10.02
N ASN A 360 41.43 -21.99 -9.68
CA ASN A 360 42.58 -21.25 -10.21
C ASN A 360 42.36 -19.74 -10.43
N PRO A 361 42.66 -18.88 -9.43
CA PRO A 361 42.56 -17.45 -9.61
C PRO A 361 43.51 -17.03 -10.73
N HIS A 362 42.94 -16.57 -11.84
CA HIS A 362 43.68 -15.96 -12.94
C HIS A 362 44.53 -14.82 -12.37
N ASP A 363 45.79 -14.63 -12.80
CA ASP A 363 46.69 -13.60 -12.27
C ASP A 363 46.05 -12.20 -12.23
N ASN A 364 45.19 -11.91 -13.20
CA ASN A 364 44.42 -10.66 -13.28
C ASN A 364 43.47 -10.47 -12.10
N LEU A 365 42.79 -11.52 -11.62
CA LEU A 365 41.85 -11.41 -10.48
C LEU A 365 42.61 -11.00 -9.22
N THR A 366 43.72 -11.67 -8.91
CA THR A 366 44.55 -11.37 -7.74
C THR A 366 45.15 -9.96 -7.83
N ARG A 367 45.63 -9.55 -9.01
CA ARG A 367 46.15 -8.19 -9.23
C ARG A 367 45.06 -7.12 -9.10
N ASN A 368 43.89 -7.36 -9.70
CA ASN A 368 42.75 -6.43 -9.65
C ASN A 368 42.20 -6.28 -8.24
N LEU A 369 42.09 -7.37 -7.47
CA LEU A 369 41.67 -7.31 -6.07
C LEU A 369 42.66 -6.53 -5.20
N LYS A 370 43.98 -6.73 -5.40
CA LYS A 370 44.99 -5.90 -4.74
C LYS A 370 44.83 -4.42 -5.08
N SER A 371 44.72 -4.07 -6.36
CA SER A 371 44.49 -2.68 -6.81
C SER A 371 43.20 -2.09 -6.22
N ILE A 372 42.13 -2.86 -6.13
CA ILE A 372 40.85 -2.41 -5.57
C ILE A 372 40.92 -2.20 -4.06
N THR A 373 41.57 -3.10 -3.32
CA THR A 373 41.72 -2.98 -1.86
C THR A 373 42.60 -1.80 -1.44
N SER A 374 43.42 -1.27 -2.36
CA SER A 374 44.25 -0.07 -2.15
C SER A 374 43.63 1.21 -2.69
N MET A 375 42.53 1.16 -3.44
CA MET A 375 41.84 2.35 -3.94
C MET A 375 41.20 3.17 -2.80
N PRO A 376 41.35 4.51 -2.81
CA PRO A 376 40.64 5.37 -1.89
C PRO A 376 39.15 5.43 -2.26
N GLY A 377 38.30 4.86 -1.40
CA GLY A 377 36.84 4.89 -1.56
C GLY A 377 36.18 3.55 -1.23
N ASP A 378 34.87 3.57 -1.02
CA ASP A 378 34.09 2.36 -0.82
C ASP A 378 33.56 1.85 -2.17
N LEU A 379 34.32 0.95 -2.79
CA LEU A 379 33.96 0.35 -4.08
C LEU A 379 32.55 -0.25 -4.07
N PHE A 380 32.19 -0.92 -2.98
CA PHE A 380 30.88 -1.56 -2.84
C PHE A 380 29.80 -0.60 -2.35
N GLY A 381 30.11 0.69 -2.14
CA GLY A 381 29.18 1.70 -1.67
C GLY A 381 27.89 1.76 -2.49
N PRO A 382 27.94 1.79 -3.84
CA PRO A 382 26.74 1.75 -4.66
C PRO A 382 25.95 0.43 -4.56
N LEU A 383 26.63 -0.73 -4.46
CA LEU A 383 25.98 -2.04 -4.32
C LEU A 383 25.33 -2.18 -2.95
N ARG A 384 26.06 -1.82 -1.89
CA ARG A 384 25.54 -1.73 -0.51
C ARG A 384 24.38 -0.77 -0.48
N TRP A 385 24.55 0.46 -0.98
CA TRP A 385 23.47 1.43 -1.05
C TRP A 385 22.27 0.91 -1.83
N ARG A 386 22.44 0.16 -2.92
CA ARG A 386 21.32 -0.45 -3.66
C ARG A 386 20.64 -1.55 -2.85
N TRP A 387 21.36 -2.55 -2.35
CA TRP A 387 20.79 -3.62 -1.54
C TRP A 387 20.25 -3.16 -0.19
N GLU A 388 20.85 -2.12 0.38
CA GLU A 388 20.44 -1.37 1.57
C GLU A 388 19.52 -0.18 1.23
N SER A 389 19.06 0.01 0.00
CA SER A 389 17.95 0.94 -0.32
C SER A 389 16.74 0.17 -0.85
N GLU A 390 16.98 -0.93 -1.54
CA GLU A 390 16.07 -2.03 -1.83
C GLU A 390 15.93 -2.99 -0.63
N GLN A 391 16.68 -2.75 0.46
CA GLN A 391 16.70 -3.31 1.83
C GLN A 391 16.31 -4.78 2.03
N GLN A 392 16.76 -5.67 1.17
CA GLN A 392 16.59 -7.10 1.41
C GLN A 392 17.58 -7.65 2.46
N VAL A 393 18.70 -6.95 2.68
CA VAL A 393 19.81 -7.40 3.52
C VAL A 393 20.58 -6.20 4.08
N LYS A 394 21.33 -6.40 5.16
CA LYS A 394 22.38 -5.48 5.64
C LYS A 394 23.74 -6.02 5.23
N ILE A 395 24.57 -5.20 4.57
CA ILE A 395 25.86 -5.65 4.02
C ILE A 395 27.01 -4.91 4.70
N ARG A 396 27.90 -5.65 5.35
CA ARG A 396 29.15 -5.11 5.90
C ARG A 396 30.31 -5.68 5.12
N THR A 397 31.22 -4.82 4.70
CA THR A 397 32.45 -5.20 4.02
C THR A 397 33.64 -4.79 4.88
N LYS A 398 34.61 -5.70 5.04
CA LYS A 398 35.86 -5.43 5.75
C LYS A 398 37.02 -5.76 4.82
N MET A 399 37.80 -4.74 4.48
CA MET A 399 38.92 -4.85 3.55
C MET A 399 40.22 -5.11 4.33
N HIS A 400 40.88 -6.21 4.01
CA HIS A 400 42.16 -6.60 4.59
C HIS A 400 43.29 -6.28 3.60
N LYS A 401 43.91 -5.09 3.77
CA LYS A 401 44.96 -4.59 2.88
C LYS A 401 46.18 -5.52 2.77
N ASN A 402 46.49 -6.26 3.84
CA ASN A 402 47.72 -7.07 3.92
C ASN A 402 47.66 -8.36 3.10
N ASN A 403 46.46 -8.90 2.85
CA ASN A 403 46.26 -10.15 2.10
C ASN A 403 45.38 -9.97 0.84
N GLY A 404 44.92 -8.75 0.55
CA GLY A 404 44.07 -8.45 -0.60
C GLY A 404 42.68 -9.09 -0.53
N THR A 405 42.23 -9.46 0.67
CA THR A 405 40.93 -10.11 0.88
C THR A 405 39.87 -9.11 1.33
N ILE A 406 38.62 -9.42 0.98
CA ILE A 406 37.46 -8.64 1.40
C ILE A 406 36.48 -9.63 2.03
N GLU A 407 36.26 -9.47 3.33
CA GLU A 407 35.25 -10.19 4.08
C GLU A 407 33.90 -9.48 3.88
N VAL A 408 32.87 -10.25 3.56
CA VAL A 408 31.52 -9.75 3.37
C VAL A 408 30.58 -10.47 4.34
N THR A 409 29.88 -9.68 5.15
CA THR A 409 28.82 -10.15 6.04
C THR A 409 27.48 -9.63 5.51
N VAL A 410 26.55 -10.53 5.28
CA VAL A 410 25.19 -10.24 4.81
C VAL A 410 24.19 -10.74 5.84
N GLU A 411 23.30 -9.87 6.30
CA GLU A 411 22.28 -10.18 7.30
C GLU A 411 20.88 -9.97 6.71
N GLY A 412 20.11 -11.05 6.56
CA GLY A 412 18.79 -11.07 5.92
C GLY A 412 18.25 -12.51 5.84
N ILE A 413 17.12 -12.72 5.15
CA ILE A 413 16.60 -14.08 4.97
C ILE A 413 17.49 -14.82 3.95
N ASP A 414 17.72 -16.13 4.11
CA ASP A 414 18.72 -16.87 3.32
C ASP A 414 18.58 -16.68 1.80
N SER A 415 17.37 -16.74 1.23
CA SER A 415 17.15 -16.49 -0.21
C SER A 415 17.68 -15.13 -0.68
N GLN A 416 17.60 -14.11 0.17
CA GLN A 416 18.13 -12.77 -0.09
C GLN A 416 19.65 -12.74 0.08
N ASN A 417 20.18 -13.41 1.11
CA ASN A 417 21.63 -13.56 1.33
C ASN A 417 22.29 -14.25 0.13
N GLN A 418 21.68 -15.31 -0.40
CA GLN A 418 22.16 -16.04 -1.59
C GLN A 418 22.07 -15.20 -2.87
N ALA A 419 21.06 -14.33 -3.00
CA ALA A 419 20.97 -13.40 -4.13
C ALA A 419 22.12 -12.38 -4.12
N VAL A 420 22.43 -11.82 -2.95
CA VAL A 420 23.56 -10.89 -2.76
C VAL A 420 24.89 -11.60 -3.03
N HIS A 421 25.07 -12.80 -2.49
CA HIS A 421 26.27 -13.61 -2.73
C HIS A 421 26.52 -13.85 -4.22
N ARG A 422 25.48 -14.24 -4.98
CA ARG A 422 25.57 -14.43 -6.43
C ARG A 422 25.99 -13.16 -7.17
N GLU A 423 25.54 -11.99 -6.72
CA GLU A 423 25.94 -10.72 -7.33
C GLU A 423 27.41 -10.38 -7.07
N PHE A 424 27.89 -10.60 -5.84
CA PHE A 424 29.33 -10.48 -5.55
C PHE A 424 30.15 -11.45 -6.41
N MET A 425 29.70 -12.69 -6.59
CA MET A 425 30.38 -13.66 -7.46
C MET A 425 30.36 -13.26 -8.94
N SER A 426 29.25 -12.69 -9.42
CA SER A 426 29.16 -12.12 -10.77
C SER A 426 30.14 -10.97 -10.97
N PHE A 427 30.30 -10.11 -9.96
CA PHE A 427 31.28 -9.03 -9.97
C PHE A 427 32.72 -9.56 -10.03
N LEU A 428 33.04 -10.61 -9.26
CA LEU A 428 34.35 -11.27 -9.31
C LEU A 428 34.63 -11.93 -10.67
N SER A 429 33.62 -12.55 -11.28
CA SER A 429 33.74 -13.10 -12.63
C SER A 429 34.08 -12.02 -13.66
N TRP A 430 33.46 -10.84 -13.56
CA TRP A 430 33.80 -9.70 -14.39
C TRP A 430 35.26 -9.23 -14.16
N LEU A 431 35.67 -9.09 -12.88
CA LEU A 431 37.04 -8.69 -12.52
C LEU A 431 38.13 -9.63 -13.02
N ARG A 432 37.83 -10.93 -13.17
CA ARG A 432 38.74 -11.90 -13.77
C ARG A 432 38.99 -11.61 -15.24
N THR A 433 37.95 -11.22 -15.97
CA THR A 433 37.97 -11.05 -17.43
C THR A 433 38.38 -9.65 -17.88
N CYS A 434 38.35 -8.66 -16.98
CA CYS A 434 38.73 -7.30 -17.33
C CYS A 434 40.26 -7.12 -17.40
N ALA A 435 40.70 -6.11 -18.15
CA ALA A 435 42.10 -5.68 -18.16
C ALA A 435 42.56 -5.35 -16.73
N VAL A 436 43.88 -5.49 -16.48
CA VAL A 436 44.44 -5.20 -15.15
C VAL A 436 44.18 -3.74 -14.79
N ILE A 437 43.45 -3.52 -13.69
CA ILE A 437 43.12 -2.21 -13.17
C ILE A 437 44.43 -1.60 -12.64
N ARG A 438 44.88 -0.53 -13.30
CA ARG A 438 46.06 0.23 -12.90
C ARG A 438 45.87 0.81 -11.49
N HIS A 439 46.94 0.78 -10.71
CA HIS A 439 46.93 1.37 -9.38
C HIS A 439 46.67 2.88 -9.52
N PRO A 440 45.94 3.54 -8.61
CA PRO A 440 45.76 5.00 -8.68
C PRO A 440 47.07 5.82 -8.61
N ASN A 441 48.21 5.15 -8.39
CA ASN A 441 49.55 5.75 -8.33
C ASN A 441 50.48 5.23 -9.44
N SER A 442 49.96 4.59 -10.51
CA SER A 442 50.75 4.05 -11.62
C SER A 442 50.53 4.80 -12.93
#